data_AF-A0A7Y2MP43-F1
#
_entry.id   AF-A0A7Y2MP43-F1
#
_cell.length_a   1.000
_cell.length_b   1.000
_cell.length_c   1.000
_cell.angle_alpha   90.00
_cell.angle_beta   90.00
_cell.angle_gamma   90.00
#
_symmetry.space_group_name_H-M   'P 1'
#
loop_
_entity.id
_entity.type
_entity.pdbx_description
1 polymer ?
#
loop_
_entity_poly.entity_id
_entity_poly.type
_entity_poly.pdbx_seq_one_letter_code
_entity_poly.pdbx_strand_id
1 'polypeptide(L)'
;FVSSYANVRETGATSFAASVYNKNDKLRPRLYMNQGNGKFKETARAMGFDESALSMGSNFGDLDNDGYLDIYLATGEPNFNSIIPNKVYHNQQGRRVEDVTYACGFGHIQKGHGVGFADFDRDGDQDIYAVMGGSFEGDVFRNILYHNPSENGNNWITIILEGTSSNKSAIGAKVFLETTENGKKRQIVRTVSSGSSFGGNSLQLEIGLGKAKVIDKLLVQWPNIKRNNSEFRNLSVNQIIKITEGESNPLAIEQNSISFNLKSNGHHQH
;
A
#
# COMPACT_ATOMS: atom_id res chain seq x y z
N PHE A 1 9.14 1.22 -7.14
CA PHE A 1 10.16 1.39 -6.09
C PHE A 1 11.26 0.37 -6.32
N VAL A 2 12.51 0.72 -6.06
CA VAL A 2 13.66 -0.20 -6.08
C VAL A 2 14.43 0.04 -4.79
N SER A 3 14.83 -1.00 -4.09
CA SER A 3 15.58 -0.88 -2.84
C SER A 3 16.92 -1.60 -2.91
N SER A 4 17.76 -1.36 -1.92
CA SER A 4 18.90 -2.22 -1.65
C SER A 4 18.46 -3.59 -1.18
N TYR A 5 19.34 -4.56 -1.43
CA TYR A 5 19.25 -5.91 -0.92
C TYR A 5 20.63 -6.32 -0.41
N ALA A 6 20.68 -6.94 0.77
CA ALA A 6 21.93 -7.42 1.34
C ALA A 6 22.41 -8.66 0.59
N ASN A 7 23.72 -8.75 0.31
CA ASN A 7 24.33 -9.99 -0.18
C ASN A 7 25.37 -10.48 0.83
N VAL A 8 25.82 -11.73 0.69
CA VAL A 8 26.72 -12.40 1.67
C VAL A 8 28.06 -11.65 1.88
N ARG A 9 28.42 -10.69 1.03
CA ARG A 9 29.68 -9.92 1.10
C ARG A 9 29.53 -8.50 1.67
N GLU A 10 28.32 -7.93 1.67
CA GLU A 10 28.03 -6.58 2.19
C GLU A 10 26.97 -6.67 3.31
N THR A 11 27.37 -6.35 4.54
CA THR A 11 26.48 -6.42 5.71
C THR A 11 25.56 -5.20 5.78
N GLY A 12 24.49 -5.30 6.57
CA GLY A 12 23.60 -4.18 6.80
C GLY A 12 24.29 -2.99 7.45
N ALA A 13 25.22 -3.23 8.38
CA ALA A 13 26.01 -2.17 8.98
C ALA A 13 26.86 -1.40 7.95
N THR A 14 27.49 -2.10 7.01
CA THR A 14 28.27 -1.45 5.93
C THR A 14 27.37 -0.68 4.96
N SER A 15 26.19 -1.22 4.65
CA SER A 15 25.20 -0.58 3.79
C SER A 15 24.63 0.69 4.43
N PHE A 16 24.30 0.63 5.72
CA PHE A 16 23.85 1.78 6.49
C PHE A 16 24.93 2.86 6.56
N ALA A 17 26.17 2.50 6.92
CA ALA A 17 27.29 3.43 6.97
C ALA A 17 27.54 4.09 5.59
N ALA A 18 27.50 3.32 4.50
CA ALA A 18 27.61 3.86 3.15
C ALA A 18 26.48 4.86 2.84
N SER A 19 25.25 4.55 3.26
CA SER A 19 24.12 5.47 3.08
C SER A 19 24.30 6.78 3.85
N VAL A 20 24.94 6.76 5.03
CA VAL A 20 25.23 7.97 5.81
C VAL A 20 26.37 8.78 5.20
N TYR A 21 27.47 8.13 4.82
CA TYR A 21 28.72 8.82 4.44
C TYR A 21 28.86 9.10 2.93
N ASN A 22 28.15 8.38 2.06
CA ASN A 22 28.30 8.48 0.61
C ASN A 22 26.99 8.91 -0.07
N LYS A 23 26.95 10.16 -0.55
CA LYS A 23 25.79 10.75 -1.26
C LYS A 23 25.44 10.04 -2.59
N ASN A 24 26.32 9.22 -3.14
CA ASN A 24 26.11 8.48 -4.39
C ASN A 24 26.03 6.95 -4.16
N ASP A 25 25.67 6.52 -2.95
CA ASP A 25 25.56 5.11 -2.63
C ASP A 25 24.52 4.40 -3.52
N LYS A 26 24.94 3.28 -4.11
CA LYS A 26 24.11 2.43 -4.98
C LYS A 26 23.07 1.64 -4.18
N LEU A 27 23.24 1.53 -2.87
CA LEU A 27 22.36 0.82 -1.95
C LEU A 27 21.24 1.71 -1.37
N ARG A 28 21.00 2.88 -1.95
CA ARG A 28 19.87 3.73 -1.55
C ARG A 28 18.59 3.34 -2.29
N PRO A 29 17.43 3.45 -1.63
CA PRO A 29 16.16 3.25 -2.31
C PRO A 29 15.97 4.28 -3.43
N ARG A 30 15.21 3.89 -4.44
CA ARG A 30 14.76 4.75 -5.53
C ARG A 30 13.25 4.75 -5.61
N LEU A 31 12.70 5.96 -5.69
CA LEU A 31 11.28 6.23 -5.80
C LEU A 31 11.09 7.04 -7.08
N TYR A 32 10.33 6.49 -8.03
CA TYR A 32 10.12 7.11 -9.33
C TYR A 32 8.70 7.69 -9.40
N MET A 33 8.61 9.02 -9.46
CA MET A 33 7.36 9.74 -9.61
C MET A 33 7.00 9.85 -11.09
N ASN A 34 5.82 9.36 -11.46
CA ASN A 34 5.29 9.49 -12.82
C ASN A 34 5.03 10.97 -13.14
N GLN A 35 5.61 11.48 -14.22
CA GLN A 35 5.46 12.86 -14.72
C GLN A 35 4.42 12.96 -15.85
N GLY A 36 3.73 11.86 -16.15
CA GLY A 36 2.91 11.71 -17.36
C GLY A 36 3.76 11.36 -18.59
N ASN A 37 3.08 11.01 -19.68
CA ASN A 37 3.71 10.76 -21.00
C ASN A 37 4.88 9.75 -20.98
N GLY A 38 4.79 8.74 -20.12
CA GLY A 38 5.82 7.71 -19.97
C GLY A 38 7.13 8.19 -19.33
N LYS A 39 7.18 9.41 -18.79
CA LYS A 39 8.36 9.96 -18.12
C LYS A 39 8.26 9.75 -16.61
N PHE A 40 9.40 9.43 -16.00
CA PHE A 40 9.51 9.24 -14.55
C PHE A 40 10.70 10.05 -14.01
N LYS A 41 10.53 10.62 -12.82
CA LYS A 41 11.57 11.36 -12.10
C LYS A 41 11.93 10.60 -10.82
N GLU A 42 13.22 10.29 -10.65
CA GLU A 42 13.73 9.77 -9.36
C GLU A 42 13.59 10.89 -8.30
N THR A 43 12.96 10.56 -7.18
CA THR A 43 12.55 11.54 -6.15
C THR A 43 12.78 11.05 -4.72
N ALA A 44 13.43 9.91 -4.50
CA ALA A 44 13.52 9.30 -3.17
C ALA A 44 14.10 10.27 -2.13
N ARG A 45 15.27 10.85 -2.39
CA ARG A 45 15.88 11.84 -1.49
C ARG A 45 15.01 13.07 -1.29
N ALA A 46 14.40 13.61 -2.34
CA ALA A 46 13.55 14.79 -2.24
C ALA A 46 12.30 14.54 -1.39
N MET A 47 11.82 13.30 -1.37
CA MET A 47 10.71 12.85 -0.53
C MET A 47 11.14 12.49 0.91
N GLY A 48 12.43 12.59 1.27
CA GLY A 48 12.93 12.16 2.58
C GLY A 48 13.17 10.65 2.70
N PHE A 49 13.14 9.93 1.58
CA PHE A 49 13.28 8.48 1.52
C PHE A 49 14.69 8.11 1.02
N ASP A 50 15.70 8.31 1.87
CA ASP A 50 17.13 8.25 1.46
C ASP A 50 17.98 7.27 2.31
N GLU A 51 17.33 6.46 3.13
CA GLU A 51 17.98 5.49 4.02
C GLU A 51 17.94 4.07 3.43
N SER A 52 19.06 3.35 3.52
CA SER A 52 19.10 1.95 3.10
C SER A 52 18.35 1.08 4.11
N ALA A 53 17.30 0.40 3.66
CA ALA A 53 16.47 -0.46 4.51
C ALA A 53 16.70 -1.96 4.28
N LEU A 54 17.53 -2.34 3.30
CA LEU A 54 17.75 -3.75 2.89
C LEU A 54 16.44 -4.53 2.74
N SER A 55 15.48 -3.92 2.04
CA SER A 55 14.15 -4.47 1.93
C SER A 55 14.11 -5.63 0.93
N MET A 56 13.56 -6.77 1.34
CA MET A 56 13.27 -7.90 0.48
C MET A 56 11.90 -7.72 -0.20
N GLY A 57 10.90 -7.32 0.58
CA GLY A 57 9.55 -7.05 0.10
C GLY A 57 9.15 -5.60 0.32
N SER A 58 8.18 -5.13 -0.46
CA SER A 58 7.61 -3.80 -0.30
C SER A 58 6.26 -3.73 -0.94
N ASN A 59 5.30 -3.09 -0.29
CA ASN A 59 4.01 -2.84 -0.92
C ASN A 59 3.45 -1.49 -0.49
N PHE A 60 2.41 -1.05 -1.18
CA PHE A 60 1.78 0.26 -0.99
C PHE A 60 0.32 0.08 -0.59
N GLY A 61 -0.16 0.93 0.32
CA GLY A 61 -1.54 0.96 0.81
C GLY A 61 -1.90 2.34 1.38
N ASP A 62 -3.14 2.57 1.74
CA ASP A 62 -3.70 3.86 2.18
C ASP A 62 -4.15 3.71 3.64
N LEU A 63 -3.21 3.81 4.60
CA LEU A 63 -3.46 3.39 5.99
C LEU A 63 -4.37 4.36 6.74
N ASP A 64 -4.36 5.63 6.37
CA ASP A 64 -5.17 6.67 7.00
C ASP A 64 -6.34 7.13 6.13
N ASN A 65 -6.63 6.44 5.03
CA ASN A 65 -7.71 6.80 4.12
C ASN A 65 -7.63 8.25 3.62
N ASP A 66 -6.43 8.85 3.58
CA ASP A 66 -6.22 10.18 3.04
C ASP A 66 -6.08 10.18 1.50
N GLY A 67 -6.06 9.02 0.85
CA GLY A 67 -5.99 8.88 -0.61
C GLY A 67 -4.57 8.89 -1.17
N TYR A 68 -3.55 9.04 -0.33
CA TYR A 68 -2.13 8.94 -0.67
C TYR A 68 -1.59 7.60 -0.18
N LEU A 69 -0.85 6.90 -1.05
CA LEU A 69 -0.34 5.59 -0.68
C LEU A 69 0.91 5.71 0.21
N ASP A 70 0.84 5.09 1.37
CA ASP A 70 1.90 4.77 2.31
C ASP A 70 2.73 3.57 1.83
N ILE A 71 3.82 3.30 2.55
CA ILE A 71 4.80 2.28 2.15
C ILE A 71 5.11 1.39 3.35
N TYR A 72 4.96 0.08 3.19
CA TYR A 72 5.56 -0.90 4.10
C TYR A 72 6.76 -1.55 3.41
N LEU A 73 7.90 -1.57 4.10
CA LEU A 73 9.11 -2.28 3.70
C LEU A 73 9.31 -3.49 4.60
N ALA A 74 9.27 -4.66 3.98
CA ALA A 74 9.71 -5.91 4.58
C ALA A 74 11.23 -5.98 4.48
N THR A 75 11.92 -5.93 5.61
CA THR A 75 13.39 -5.81 5.70
C THR A 75 14.01 -7.02 6.36
N GLY A 76 15.33 -7.15 6.21
CA GLY A 76 16.10 -8.11 6.98
C GLY A 76 17.48 -8.33 6.38
N GLU A 77 18.46 -8.61 7.24
CA GLU A 77 19.73 -9.15 6.79
C GLU A 77 19.67 -10.69 6.83
N PRO A 78 20.15 -11.42 5.80
CA PRO A 78 20.16 -12.88 5.84
C PRO A 78 20.90 -13.43 7.06
N ASN A 79 22.01 -12.83 7.47
CA ASN A 79 22.79 -13.25 8.64
C ASN A 79 22.26 -12.63 9.94
N PHE A 80 22.50 -13.27 11.08
CA PHE A 80 22.14 -12.76 12.42
C PHE A 80 23.04 -11.63 12.95
N ASN A 81 23.94 -11.09 12.12
CA ASN A 81 24.93 -10.10 12.56
C ASN A 81 24.35 -8.69 12.72
N SER A 82 23.18 -8.42 12.13
CA SER A 82 22.47 -7.16 12.33
C SER A 82 20.96 -7.40 12.39
N ILE A 83 20.29 -6.51 13.11
CA ILE A 83 18.84 -6.46 13.21
C ILE A 83 18.38 -5.25 12.43
N ILE A 84 17.47 -5.46 11.48
CA ILE A 84 16.91 -4.41 10.65
C ILE A 84 15.38 -4.49 10.79
N PRO A 85 14.77 -3.56 11.54
CA PRO A 85 13.32 -3.58 11.73
C PRO A 85 12.63 -3.32 10.40
N ASN A 86 11.49 -3.99 10.20
CA ASN A 86 10.58 -3.62 9.13
C ASN A 86 10.19 -2.16 9.28
N LYS A 87 9.95 -1.48 8.16
CA LYS A 87 9.71 -0.05 8.16
C LYS A 87 8.36 0.31 7.56
N VAL A 88 7.69 1.29 8.15
CA VAL A 88 6.49 1.89 7.59
C VAL A 88 6.70 3.38 7.42
N TYR A 89 6.32 3.88 6.25
CA TYR A 89 6.43 5.26 5.89
C TYR A 89 5.06 5.83 5.55
N HIS A 90 4.66 6.87 6.28
CA HIS A 90 3.44 7.63 6.03
C HIS A 90 3.70 8.69 4.95
N ASN A 91 2.82 8.76 3.96
CA ASN A 91 2.92 9.70 2.85
C ASN A 91 2.19 11.00 3.17
N GLN A 92 2.96 12.06 3.43
CA GLN A 92 2.43 13.38 3.75
C GLN A 92 1.93 14.10 2.49
N GLN A 93 0.78 13.66 1.98
CA GLN A 93 0.06 14.25 0.86
C GLN A 93 0.90 14.42 -0.41
N GLY A 94 1.79 13.48 -0.68
CA GLY A 94 2.69 13.48 -1.83
C GLY A 94 3.86 14.48 -1.74
N ARG A 95 4.08 15.13 -0.59
CA ARG A 95 5.16 16.11 -0.39
C ARG A 95 6.45 15.47 0.12
N ARG A 96 6.32 14.54 1.07
CA ARG A 96 7.39 13.77 1.68
C ARG A 96 6.83 12.49 2.27
N VAL A 97 7.70 11.57 2.65
CA VAL A 97 7.37 10.43 3.48
C VAL A 97 8.02 10.56 4.85
N GLU A 98 7.36 10.04 5.88
CA GLU A 98 7.83 10.06 7.26
C GLU A 98 7.92 8.64 7.80
N ASP A 99 9.04 8.27 8.42
CA ASP A 99 9.19 6.97 9.08
C ASP A 99 8.32 6.95 10.36
N VAL A 100 7.23 6.20 10.31
CA VAL A 100 6.25 6.04 11.40
C VAL A 100 6.34 4.67 12.06
N THR A 101 7.39 3.91 11.76
CA THR A 101 7.59 2.52 12.19
C THR A 101 7.33 2.32 13.67
N TYR A 102 7.91 3.17 14.54
CA TYR A 102 7.74 3.06 15.98
C TYR A 102 6.42 3.64 16.48
N ALA A 103 5.97 4.75 15.88
CA ALA A 103 4.75 5.44 16.32
C ALA A 103 3.50 4.57 16.11
N CYS A 104 3.51 3.71 15.09
CA CYS A 104 2.40 2.84 14.73
C CYS A 104 2.61 1.35 15.07
N GLY A 105 3.69 1.00 15.80
CA GLY A 105 3.91 -0.37 16.26
C GLY A 105 4.41 -1.37 15.19
N PHE A 106 4.88 -0.91 14.04
CA PHE A 106 5.36 -1.77 12.94
C PHE A 106 6.83 -2.19 13.05
N GLY A 107 7.54 -1.79 14.11
CA GLY A 107 8.98 -2.00 14.32
C GLY A 107 9.42 -3.44 14.59
N HIS A 108 8.81 -4.41 13.93
CA HIS A 108 9.09 -5.82 14.12
C HIS A 108 10.48 -6.17 13.60
N ILE A 109 11.28 -6.84 14.45
CA ILE A 109 12.71 -7.10 14.23
C ILE A 109 13.03 -8.39 13.48
N GLN A 110 12.02 -9.24 13.25
CA GLN A 110 12.18 -10.44 12.40
C GLN A 110 12.19 -10.06 10.92
N LYS A 111 12.76 -10.94 10.11
CA LYS A 111 12.94 -10.72 8.67
C LYS A 111 11.60 -10.79 7.95
N GLY A 112 11.24 -9.71 7.26
CA GLY A 112 10.02 -9.61 6.47
C GLY A 112 10.26 -10.02 5.02
N HIS A 113 9.27 -10.69 4.42
CA HIS A 113 9.26 -11.08 3.01
C HIS A 113 8.00 -10.56 2.32
N GLY A 114 6.98 -11.40 2.19
CA GLY A 114 5.73 -11.06 1.51
C GLY A 114 4.94 -10.01 2.28
N VAL A 115 4.45 -8.98 1.60
CA VAL A 115 3.60 -7.93 2.20
C VAL A 115 2.32 -7.77 1.37
N GLY A 116 1.17 -7.77 2.03
CA GLY A 116 -0.13 -7.51 1.41
C GLY A 116 -0.96 -6.54 2.23
N PHE A 117 -1.51 -5.52 1.57
CA PHE A 117 -2.54 -4.62 2.10
C PHE A 117 -3.91 -5.08 1.63
N ALA A 118 -4.86 -5.11 2.56
CA ALA A 118 -6.28 -5.31 2.29
C ALA A 118 -7.10 -4.89 3.52
N ASP A 119 -8.36 -4.57 3.32
CA ASP A 119 -9.36 -4.40 4.37
C ASP A 119 -9.84 -5.80 4.82
N PHE A 120 -9.15 -6.42 5.79
CA PHE A 120 -9.41 -7.83 6.14
C PHE A 120 -10.64 -7.98 7.04
N ASP A 121 -10.91 -7.00 7.91
CA ASP A 121 -12.09 -6.98 8.76
C ASP A 121 -13.29 -6.27 8.14
N ARG A 122 -13.14 -5.62 6.98
CA ARG A 122 -14.22 -4.97 6.22
C ARG A 122 -14.81 -3.79 6.96
N ASP A 123 -13.98 -3.04 7.67
CA ASP A 123 -14.39 -1.82 8.37
C ASP A 123 -14.09 -0.53 7.57
N GLY A 124 -13.36 -0.68 6.45
CA GLY A 124 -13.11 0.38 5.49
C GLY A 124 -11.74 1.03 5.59
N ASP A 125 -10.86 0.54 6.45
CA ASP A 125 -9.43 0.83 6.38
C ASP A 125 -8.62 -0.38 5.90
N GLN A 126 -7.35 -0.18 5.56
CA GLN A 126 -6.48 -1.28 5.17
C GLN A 126 -5.65 -1.76 6.36
N ASP A 127 -5.65 -3.06 6.56
CA ASP A 127 -4.71 -3.80 7.40
C ASP A 127 -3.47 -4.23 6.60
N ILE A 128 -2.48 -4.78 7.31
CA ILE A 128 -1.26 -5.31 6.70
C ILE A 128 -1.04 -6.76 7.12
N TYR A 129 -0.90 -7.65 6.15
CA TYR A 129 -0.38 -8.99 6.35
C TYR A 129 1.07 -9.10 5.89
N ALA A 130 1.95 -9.54 6.79
CA ALA A 130 3.38 -9.70 6.55
C ALA A 130 3.85 -11.13 6.80
N VAL A 131 4.57 -11.69 5.82
CA VAL A 131 5.24 -12.99 5.95
C VAL A 131 6.59 -12.78 6.62
N MET A 132 6.85 -13.55 7.67
CA MET A 132 8.00 -13.36 8.55
C MET A 132 8.87 -14.61 8.65
N GLY A 133 10.14 -14.40 9.04
CA GLY A 133 11.17 -15.42 9.14
C GLY A 133 12.10 -15.41 7.93
N GLY A 134 13.28 -16.01 8.06
CA GLY A 134 14.31 -16.03 7.03
C GLY A 134 14.78 -17.42 6.64
N SER A 135 15.76 -17.46 5.74
CA SER A 135 16.24 -18.68 5.09
C SER A 135 17.19 -19.53 5.95
N PHE A 136 17.59 -19.03 7.13
CA PHE A 136 18.53 -19.73 8.00
C PHE A 136 17.79 -20.64 8.98
N GLU A 137 18.44 -21.74 9.36
CA GLU A 137 17.91 -22.65 10.39
C GLU A 137 17.73 -21.89 11.71
N GLY A 138 16.54 -22.03 12.32
CA GLY A 138 16.17 -21.32 13.56
C GLY A 138 15.59 -19.92 13.35
N ASP A 139 15.63 -19.37 12.13
CA ASP A 139 15.09 -18.05 11.78
C ASP A 139 13.61 -18.11 11.37
N VAL A 140 12.84 -19.02 11.99
CA VAL A 140 11.42 -19.20 11.70
C VAL A 140 10.58 -18.28 12.56
N PHE A 141 9.61 -17.62 11.96
CA PHE A 141 8.66 -16.79 12.70
C PHE A 141 7.25 -16.93 12.16
N ARG A 142 6.26 -16.57 12.97
CA ARG A 142 4.86 -16.57 12.53
C ARG A 142 4.60 -15.35 11.67
N ASN A 143 3.78 -15.51 10.64
CA ASN A 143 3.28 -14.37 9.88
C ASN A 143 2.46 -13.46 10.80
N ILE A 144 2.47 -12.17 10.49
CA ILE A 144 1.84 -11.13 11.30
C ILE A 144 0.71 -10.53 10.49
N LEU A 145 -0.43 -10.33 11.15
CA LEU A 145 -1.51 -9.47 10.68
C LEU A 145 -1.53 -8.26 11.61
N TYR A 146 -1.22 -7.08 11.06
CA TYR A 146 -1.39 -5.82 11.75
C TYR A 146 -2.82 -5.33 11.50
N HIS A 147 -3.62 -5.30 12.56
CA HIS A 147 -4.94 -4.69 12.53
C HIS A 147 -4.79 -3.16 12.60
N ASN A 148 -5.43 -2.45 11.67
CA ASN A 148 -5.52 -1.01 11.66
C ASN A 148 -6.85 -0.61 12.32
N PRO A 149 -6.84 0.09 13.45
CA PRO A 149 -8.08 0.50 14.12
C PRO A 149 -8.42 1.95 13.75
N SER A 150 -8.33 2.35 12.47
CA SER A 150 -8.19 3.75 12.08
C SER A 150 -9.41 4.61 12.47
N GLU A 151 -9.26 5.41 13.54
CA GLU A 151 -10.30 6.33 14.06
C GLU A 151 -10.13 7.77 13.54
N ASN A 152 -9.52 7.97 12.38
CA ASN A 152 -9.18 9.31 11.89
C ASN A 152 -10.38 10.09 11.29
N GLY A 153 -11.51 9.42 11.08
CA GLY A 153 -12.75 9.98 10.52
C GLY A 153 -12.64 10.44 9.05
N ASN A 154 -11.67 9.93 8.30
CA ASN A 154 -11.64 10.02 6.85
C ASN A 154 -12.66 9.06 6.25
N ASN A 155 -13.09 9.37 5.03
CA ASN A 155 -14.04 8.57 4.29
C ASN A 155 -13.30 7.69 3.29
N TRP A 156 -13.93 6.61 2.88
CA TRP A 156 -13.33 5.60 2.01
C TRP A 156 -14.32 5.11 0.95
N ILE A 157 -13.83 4.35 -0.02
CA ILE A 157 -14.65 3.57 -0.95
C ILE A 157 -13.89 2.31 -1.32
N THR A 158 -14.57 1.16 -1.33
CA THR A 158 -14.03 -0.08 -1.87
C THR A 158 -14.71 -0.40 -3.20
N ILE A 159 -13.92 -0.55 -4.26
CA ILE A 159 -14.42 -0.77 -5.61
C ILE A 159 -13.99 -2.15 -6.10
N ILE A 160 -14.96 -2.99 -6.40
CA ILE A 160 -14.77 -4.32 -7.01
C ILE A 160 -15.09 -4.21 -8.50
N LEU A 161 -14.11 -4.48 -9.36
CA LEU A 161 -14.32 -4.47 -10.80
C LEU A 161 -14.45 -5.89 -11.35
N GLU A 162 -15.39 -6.08 -12.27
CA GLU A 162 -15.58 -7.35 -12.98
C GLU A 162 -15.61 -7.12 -14.49
N GLY A 163 -14.63 -7.71 -15.19
CA GLY A 163 -14.55 -7.65 -16.65
C GLY A 163 -15.53 -8.61 -17.34
N THR A 164 -16.09 -8.18 -18.47
CA THR A 164 -16.95 -8.99 -19.34
C THR A 164 -16.32 -9.19 -20.70
N SER A 165 -15.86 -8.11 -21.33
CA SER A 165 -15.07 -8.11 -22.57
C SER A 165 -13.56 -8.08 -22.28
N SER A 166 -13.18 -7.46 -21.17
CA SER A 166 -11.85 -7.51 -20.57
C SER A 166 -11.68 -8.77 -19.68
N ASN A 167 -10.48 -8.99 -19.14
CA ASN A 167 -10.25 -10.12 -18.24
C ASN A 167 -11.15 -10.03 -16.99
N LYS A 168 -11.65 -11.18 -16.50
CA LYS A 168 -12.66 -11.24 -15.43
C LYS A 168 -12.26 -10.49 -14.16
N SER A 169 -10.97 -10.56 -13.79
CA SER A 169 -10.39 -9.88 -12.63
C SER A 169 -10.12 -8.39 -12.85
N ALA A 170 -10.45 -7.84 -14.03
CA ALA A 170 -10.21 -6.46 -14.44
C ALA A 170 -8.77 -5.97 -14.27
N ILE A 171 -7.78 -6.86 -14.22
CA ILE A 171 -6.37 -6.50 -14.02
C ILE A 171 -5.93 -5.56 -15.15
N GLY A 172 -5.34 -4.43 -14.77
CA GLY A 172 -4.94 -3.35 -15.66
C GLY A 172 -6.00 -2.27 -15.90
N ALA A 173 -7.22 -2.42 -15.37
CA ALA A 173 -8.22 -1.36 -15.36
C ALA A 173 -7.73 -0.17 -14.54
N LYS A 174 -8.02 1.06 -15.00
CA LYS A 174 -7.69 2.29 -14.28
C LYS A 174 -8.97 2.95 -13.80
N VAL A 175 -9.00 3.33 -12.53
CA VAL A 175 -10.11 4.07 -11.94
C VAL A 175 -9.63 5.46 -11.58
N PHE A 176 -10.38 6.47 -12.03
CA PHE A 176 -10.17 7.87 -11.74
C PHE A 176 -11.35 8.35 -10.91
N LEU A 177 -11.07 8.88 -9.72
CA LEU A 177 -12.06 9.47 -8.83
C LEU A 177 -11.79 10.96 -8.77
N GLU A 178 -12.83 11.77 -8.94
CA GLU A 178 -12.81 13.20 -8.67
C GLU A 178 -13.65 13.47 -7.43
N THR A 179 -13.06 14.18 -6.48
CA THR A 179 -13.72 14.61 -5.24
C THR A 179 -13.50 16.10 -5.02
N THR A 180 -14.42 16.72 -4.28
CA THR A 180 -14.30 18.12 -3.86
C THR A 180 -14.33 18.18 -2.33
N GLU A 181 -13.29 18.77 -1.76
CA GLU A 181 -13.14 18.98 -0.31
C GLU A 181 -12.82 20.45 -0.05
N ASN A 182 -13.62 21.13 0.77
CA ASN A 182 -13.44 22.56 1.07
C ASN A 182 -13.28 23.44 -0.19
N GLY A 183 -14.06 23.14 -1.25
CA GLY A 183 -14.01 23.85 -2.53
C GLY A 183 -12.79 23.53 -3.41
N LYS A 184 -11.88 22.65 -2.96
CA LYS A 184 -10.73 22.18 -3.75
C LYS A 184 -11.03 20.84 -4.38
N LYS A 185 -10.85 20.75 -5.69
CA LYS A 185 -10.95 19.50 -6.43
C LYS A 185 -9.68 18.69 -6.28
N ARG A 186 -9.84 17.38 -6.14
CA ARG A 186 -8.76 16.39 -6.14
C ARG A 186 -9.11 15.27 -7.11
N GLN A 187 -8.09 14.73 -7.76
CA GLN A 187 -8.20 13.49 -8.51
C GLN A 187 -7.36 12.40 -7.86
N ILE A 188 -7.96 11.23 -7.65
CA ILE A 188 -7.29 10.02 -7.16
C ILE A 188 -7.33 8.99 -8.27
N VAL A 189 -6.19 8.36 -8.54
CA VAL A 189 -6.07 7.33 -9.58
C VAL A 189 -5.59 6.03 -8.95
N ARG A 190 -6.25 4.93 -9.27
CA ARG A 190 -5.87 3.57 -8.88
C ARG A 190 -5.92 2.65 -10.09
N THR A 191 -5.10 1.61 -10.07
CA THR A 191 -5.07 0.57 -11.11
C THR A 191 -5.30 -0.76 -10.44
N VAL A 192 -6.15 -1.61 -11.02
CA VAL A 192 -6.32 -2.98 -10.53
C VAL A 192 -5.05 -3.77 -10.84
N SER A 193 -4.29 -4.08 -9.80
CA SER A 193 -3.11 -4.94 -9.84
C SER A 193 -2.84 -5.47 -8.44
N SER A 194 -2.18 -6.62 -8.33
CA SER A 194 -1.84 -7.25 -7.04
C SER A 194 -0.71 -6.54 -6.29
N GLY A 195 -0.47 -5.24 -6.47
CA GLY A 195 0.69 -4.54 -5.90
C GLY A 195 2.03 -4.95 -6.53
N SER A 196 3.13 -4.81 -5.78
CA SER A 196 4.49 -5.06 -6.27
C SER A 196 5.34 -5.88 -5.29
N SER A 197 6.38 -6.55 -5.79
CA SER A 197 7.40 -7.31 -5.04
C SER A 197 6.93 -8.68 -4.50
N PHE A 198 7.55 -9.17 -3.42
CA PHE A 198 7.13 -10.36 -2.70
C PHE A 198 5.81 -10.07 -1.97
N GLY A 199 4.78 -10.88 -2.23
CA GLY A 199 3.41 -10.69 -1.72
C GLY A 199 2.45 -10.15 -2.77
N GLY A 200 1.23 -9.82 -2.36
CA GLY A 200 0.26 -9.18 -3.23
C GLY A 200 -0.88 -8.51 -2.46
N ASN A 201 -1.36 -7.39 -3.00
CA ASN A 201 -2.52 -6.67 -2.47
C ASN A 201 -3.83 -7.30 -2.97
N SER A 202 -4.91 -6.94 -2.29
CA SER A 202 -6.29 -7.10 -2.77
C SER A 202 -6.43 -6.62 -4.22
N LEU A 203 -7.27 -7.31 -5.01
CA LEU A 203 -7.69 -6.82 -6.33
C LEU A 203 -8.87 -5.84 -6.22
N GLN A 204 -9.49 -5.74 -5.05
CA GLN A 204 -10.42 -4.67 -4.77
C GLN A 204 -9.61 -3.40 -4.61
N LEU A 205 -10.19 -2.27 -5.02
CA LEU A 205 -9.55 -0.98 -4.82
C LEU A 205 -10.13 -0.38 -3.54
N GLU A 206 -9.43 -0.56 -2.43
CA GLU A 206 -9.72 0.19 -1.20
C GLU A 206 -9.03 1.57 -1.31
N ILE A 207 -9.83 2.63 -1.28
CA ILE A 207 -9.38 4.00 -1.60
C ILE A 207 -9.81 4.97 -0.52
N GLY A 208 -8.84 5.64 0.08
CA GLY A 208 -9.05 6.79 0.95
C GLY A 208 -9.55 8.01 0.19
N LEU A 209 -10.51 8.72 0.78
CA LEU A 209 -11.15 9.92 0.20
C LEU A 209 -10.96 11.17 1.08
N GLY A 210 -10.23 11.07 2.20
CA GLY A 210 -10.08 12.17 3.16
C GLY A 210 -11.43 12.63 3.72
N LYS A 211 -11.69 13.94 3.84
CA LYS A 211 -12.99 14.43 4.33
C LYS A 211 -14.04 14.61 3.23
N ALA A 212 -13.77 14.18 1.99
CA ALA A 212 -14.77 14.24 0.92
C ALA A 212 -16.04 13.47 1.32
N LYS A 213 -17.22 14.08 1.07
CA LYS A 213 -18.53 13.51 1.43
C LYS A 213 -19.26 12.87 0.25
N VAL A 214 -18.76 13.11 -0.95
CA VAL A 214 -19.30 12.58 -2.21
C VAL A 214 -18.14 12.37 -3.19
N ILE A 215 -18.28 11.37 -4.04
CA ILE A 215 -17.44 11.20 -5.23
C ILE A 215 -18.17 11.88 -6.38
N ASP A 216 -17.65 13.03 -6.82
CA ASP A 216 -18.26 13.87 -7.86
C ASP A 216 -18.34 13.10 -9.19
N LYS A 217 -17.26 12.38 -9.51
CA LYS A 217 -17.13 11.57 -10.71
C LYS A 217 -16.23 10.35 -10.46
N LEU A 218 -16.67 9.19 -10.92
CA LEU A 218 -15.88 7.97 -11.00
C LEU A 218 -15.84 7.51 -12.46
N LEU A 219 -14.63 7.35 -13.00
CA LEU A 219 -14.39 6.84 -14.36
C LEU A 219 -13.59 5.55 -14.28
N VAL A 220 -14.11 4.47 -14.86
CA VAL A 220 -13.39 3.21 -15.05
C VAL A 220 -12.95 3.12 -16.51
N GLN A 221 -11.65 3.06 -16.76
CA GLN A 221 -11.08 2.74 -18.06
C GLN A 221 -10.72 1.26 -18.11
N TRP A 222 -11.44 0.50 -18.94
CA TRP A 222 -11.28 -0.96 -19.01
C TRP A 222 -10.04 -1.38 -19.81
N PRO A 223 -9.38 -2.51 -19.45
CA PRO A 223 -8.13 -2.96 -20.07
C PRO A 223 -8.36 -3.84 -21.30
N ASN A 224 -9.30 -3.46 -22.17
CA ASN A 224 -9.54 -4.13 -23.45
C ASN A 224 -9.00 -3.31 -24.63
N ILE A 225 -9.07 -3.87 -25.84
CA ILE A 225 -8.56 -3.22 -27.06
C ILE A 225 -9.28 -1.91 -27.39
N LYS A 226 -10.56 -1.80 -27.06
CA LYS A 226 -11.38 -0.61 -27.34
C LYS A 226 -11.19 0.49 -26.30
N ARG A 227 -10.63 0.18 -25.12
CA ARG A 227 -10.43 1.11 -23.99
C ARG A 227 -11.71 1.91 -23.68
N ASN A 228 -12.86 1.23 -23.73
CA ASN A 228 -14.14 1.83 -23.35
C ASN A 228 -14.11 2.26 -21.88
N ASN A 229 -14.97 3.22 -21.56
CA ASN A 229 -15.09 3.77 -20.23
C ASN A 229 -16.49 3.53 -19.66
N SER A 230 -16.57 3.30 -18.36
CA SER A 230 -17.79 3.45 -17.56
C SER A 230 -17.67 4.71 -16.71
N GLU A 231 -18.71 5.54 -16.67
CA GLU A 231 -18.72 6.80 -15.92
C GLU A 231 -19.92 6.85 -14.97
N PHE A 232 -19.66 7.27 -13.74
CA PHE A 232 -20.65 7.42 -12.68
C PHE A 232 -20.44 8.75 -11.95
N ARG A 233 -21.51 9.31 -11.37
CA ARG A 233 -21.49 10.64 -10.75
C ARG A 233 -22.27 10.64 -9.44
N ASN A 234 -21.89 11.54 -8.53
CA ASN A 234 -22.54 11.75 -7.24
C ASN A 234 -22.69 10.45 -6.41
N LEU A 235 -21.62 9.65 -6.32
CA LEU A 235 -21.65 8.42 -5.53
C LEU A 235 -21.41 8.75 -4.05
N SER A 236 -22.15 8.06 -3.17
CA SER A 236 -21.89 8.11 -1.73
C SER A 236 -20.51 7.52 -1.39
N VAL A 237 -19.97 7.95 -0.26
CA VAL A 237 -18.74 7.42 0.35
C VAL A 237 -19.08 6.35 1.41
N ASN A 238 -18.05 5.70 1.95
CA ASN A 238 -18.12 4.70 3.02
C ASN A 238 -18.98 3.49 2.66
N GLN A 239 -18.68 2.90 1.51
CA GLN A 239 -19.40 1.74 1.00
C GLN A 239 -18.51 0.88 0.11
N ILE A 240 -18.96 -0.34 -0.12
CA ILE A 240 -18.40 -1.26 -1.09
C ILE A 240 -19.31 -1.27 -2.32
N ILE A 241 -18.74 -1.05 -3.50
CA ILE A 241 -19.47 -1.13 -4.78
C ILE A 241 -18.83 -2.12 -5.72
N LYS A 242 -19.66 -2.87 -6.45
CA LYS A 242 -19.26 -3.68 -7.59
C LYS A 242 -19.64 -2.96 -8.89
N ILE A 243 -18.69 -2.87 -9.81
CA ILE A 243 -18.91 -2.34 -11.17
C ILE A 243 -18.57 -3.44 -12.16
N THR A 244 -19.56 -3.85 -12.95
CA THR A 244 -19.39 -4.83 -14.03
C THR A 244 -19.27 -4.11 -15.37
N GLU A 245 -18.30 -4.52 -16.19
CA GLU A 245 -18.06 -3.91 -17.51
C GLU A 245 -19.28 -4.02 -18.43
N GLY A 246 -19.76 -2.87 -18.90
CA GLY A 246 -20.94 -2.76 -19.76
C GLY A 246 -22.22 -2.41 -19.01
N GLU A 247 -22.25 -2.54 -17.68
CA GLU A 247 -23.39 -2.15 -16.87
C GLU A 247 -23.44 -0.64 -16.63
N SER A 248 -24.65 -0.10 -16.55
CA SER A 248 -24.89 1.35 -16.40
C SER A 248 -24.90 1.83 -14.94
N ASN A 249 -25.03 0.91 -13.98
CA ASN A 249 -25.16 1.25 -12.56
C ASN A 249 -24.21 0.38 -11.72
N PRO A 250 -23.50 0.97 -10.73
CA PRO A 250 -22.78 0.20 -9.72
C PRO A 250 -23.77 -0.53 -8.80
N LEU A 251 -23.40 -1.72 -8.35
CA LEU A 251 -24.14 -2.48 -7.36
C LEU A 251 -23.51 -2.25 -5.98
N ALA A 252 -24.28 -1.72 -5.02
CA ALA A 252 -23.84 -1.68 -3.63
C ALA A 252 -23.76 -3.10 -3.06
N ILE A 253 -22.67 -3.39 -2.34
CA ILE A 253 -22.44 -4.68 -1.71
C ILE A 253 -22.58 -4.50 -0.20
N GLU A 254 -23.61 -5.13 0.38
CA GLU A 254 -23.77 -5.19 1.83
C GLU A 254 -22.90 -6.32 2.40
N GLN A 255 -21.92 -5.95 3.22
CA GLN A 255 -21.13 -6.88 4.02
C GLN A 255 -20.98 -6.33 5.44
N ASN A 256 -21.08 -7.22 6.41
CA ASN A 256 -20.82 -6.89 7.80
C ASN A 256 -19.31 -6.88 8.06
N SER A 257 -18.87 -5.94 8.89
CA SER A 257 -17.52 -5.95 9.44
C SER A 257 -17.32 -7.13 10.39
N ILE A 258 -16.06 -7.55 10.53
CA ILE A 258 -15.64 -8.73 11.27
C ILE A 258 -14.85 -8.27 12.48
N SER A 259 -15.38 -8.40 13.68
CA SER A 259 -14.59 -8.06 14.87
C SER A 259 -13.48 -9.09 15.12
N PHE A 260 -12.22 -8.65 15.07
CA PHE A 260 -11.12 -9.47 15.54
C PHE A 260 -11.14 -9.57 17.07
N ASN A 261 -11.04 -10.80 17.59
CA ASN A 261 -10.93 -11.01 19.04
C ASN A 261 -9.48 -10.74 19.48
N LEU A 262 -9.20 -9.49 19.83
CA LEU A 262 -7.88 -9.05 20.30
C LEU A 262 -7.61 -9.43 21.77
N LYS A 263 -8.59 -10.01 22.49
CA LYS A 263 -8.40 -10.52 23.85
C LYS A 263 -7.80 -11.92 23.81
N SER A 264 -6.48 -12.00 23.80
CA SER A 264 -5.80 -13.19 24.31
C SER A 264 -5.26 -12.93 25.71
N ASN A 265 -5.64 -13.78 26.67
CA ASN A 265 -4.99 -13.92 27.97
C ASN A 265 -3.59 -14.58 27.83
N GLY A 266 -2.88 -14.32 26.73
CA GLY A 266 -1.58 -14.88 26.41
C GLY A 266 -0.50 -13.82 26.60
N HIS A 267 0.57 -14.18 27.31
CA HIS A 267 1.71 -13.32 27.71
C HIS A 267 2.55 -12.72 26.55
N HIS A 268 2.08 -12.74 25.31
CA HIS A 268 2.83 -12.28 24.15
C HIS A 268 1.94 -11.41 23.26
N GLN A 269 1.98 -10.11 23.48
CA GLN A 269 1.57 -9.11 22.50
C GLN A 269 2.84 -8.50 21.90
N HIS A 270 2.95 -8.57 20.57
CA HIS A 270 3.93 -7.86 19.75
C HIS A 270 3.17 -7.23 18.59
#